data_AF-A0A286A115-F1
#
_entry.id   AF-A0A286A115-F1
#
_cell.length_a   1.000
_cell.length_b   1.000
_cell.length_c   1.000
_cell.angle_alpha   90.00
_cell.angle_beta   90.00
_cell.angle_gamma   90.00
#
_symmetry.space_group_name_H-M   'P 1'
#
loop_
_entity.id
_entity.type
_entity.pdbx_description
1 polymer ?
#
loop_
_entity_poly.entity_id
_entity_poly.type
_entity_poly.pdbx_seq_one_letter_code
_entity_poly.pdbx_strand_id
1 'polypeptide(L)'
;MENKMNKFGLKRLLAVLAVAFACVCMWGCSDDVSFEWERTRRNAKVIGFVDDSLVMVGDYRFWLEVTESWNGEHLEESGAGNPRLCVYNYRVQEEGPRWCDSVAERNNSGWFGGQLTDSIIWGGDFTAKMRMWKIGERPHEIALARRVEDGCSGKFKITSIKQWLNGTFIARGDKSLNVEGDGCQYAVLDTMTRTLMFKRLDERLKWIKDCDDVRAWGDDVYCIILDDEEGNSFVLKNEKDTIPTPRKFAIGGFWGDMIKMSGNICSMNSDEIICSDVIWYGNELRFYQNDKCVAEY
;
A
#
# COMPACT_ATOMS: atom_id res chain seq x y z
N MET A 1 36.69 77.99 -29.75
CA MET A 1 37.19 76.72 -29.17
C MET A 1 36.15 75.65 -29.44
N GLU A 2 36.34 74.85 -30.48
CA GLU A 2 35.45 73.73 -30.80
C GLU A 2 35.93 72.47 -30.07
N ASN A 3 35.09 71.95 -29.18
CA ASN A 3 35.38 70.75 -28.42
C ASN A 3 35.05 69.51 -29.28
N LYS A 4 36.02 69.04 -30.07
CA LYS A 4 35.89 67.78 -30.85
C LYS A 4 36.07 66.59 -29.90
N MET A 5 35.03 66.28 -29.12
CA MET A 5 34.93 64.98 -28.45
C MET A 5 34.91 63.87 -29.51
N ASN A 6 35.88 62.97 -29.42
CA ASN A 6 36.09 61.82 -30.29
C ASN A 6 34.84 60.93 -30.36
N LYS A 7 34.00 61.13 -31.38
CA LYS A 7 32.75 60.36 -31.64
C LYS A 7 32.96 58.83 -31.68
N PHE A 8 34.18 58.37 -31.93
CA PHE A 8 34.53 56.94 -32.00
C PHE A 8 34.71 56.30 -30.61
N GLY A 9 35.24 57.03 -29.63
CA GLY A 9 35.42 56.54 -28.26
C GLY A 9 34.10 56.36 -27.52
N LEU A 10 33.18 57.31 -27.71
CA LEU A 10 31.86 57.30 -27.07
C LEU A 10 30.98 56.12 -27.55
N LYS A 11 31.06 55.75 -28.83
CA LYS A 11 30.32 54.62 -29.41
C LYS A 11 30.80 53.27 -28.88
N ARG A 12 32.12 53.07 -28.73
CA ARG A 12 32.69 51.86 -28.14
C ARG A 12 32.33 51.73 -26.66
N LEU A 13 32.33 52.85 -25.93
CA LEU A 13 32.01 52.87 -24.51
C LEU A 13 30.53 52.57 -24.25
N LEU A 14 29.62 53.10 -25.08
CA LEU A 14 28.18 52.78 -25.05
C LEU A 14 27.89 51.31 -25.41
N ALA A 15 28.60 50.74 -26.39
CA ALA A 15 28.42 49.34 -26.77
C ALA A 15 28.88 48.37 -25.67
N VAL A 16 30.01 48.67 -24.99
CA VAL A 16 30.49 47.88 -23.85
C VAL A 16 29.53 47.99 -22.65
N LEU A 17 28.98 49.18 -22.39
CA LEU A 17 27.96 49.39 -21.35
C LEU A 17 26.65 48.64 -21.64
N ALA A 18 26.21 48.61 -22.90
CA ALA A 18 25.00 47.88 -23.31
C ALA A 18 25.16 46.36 -23.18
N VAL A 19 26.34 45.82 -23.51
CA VAL A 19 26.65 44.39 -23.34
C VAL A 19 26.80 44.03 -21.85
N ALA A 20 27.43 44.89 -21.04
CA ALA A 20 27.53 44.68 -19.60
C ALA A 20 26.15 44.72 -18.93
N PHE A 21 25.26 45.65 -19.30
CA PHE A 21 23.87 45.67 -18.83
C PHE A 21 23.10 44.44 -19.29
N ALA A 22 23.23 44.01 -20.54
CA ALA A 22 22.56 42.81 -21.05
C ALA A 22 23.02 41.53 -20.32
N CYS A 23 24.30 41.42 -19.95
CA CYS A 23 24.82 40.28 -19.19
C CYS A 23 24.37 40.28 -17.72
N VAL A 24 24.23 41.46 -17.09
CA VAL A 24 23.73 41.58 -15.70
C VAL A 24 22.21 41.38 -15.63
N CYS A 25 21.46 41.83 -16.64
CA CYS A 25 20.02 41.60 -16.74
C CYS A 25 19.63 40.12 -16.99
N MET A 26 20.59 39.28 -17.39
CA MET A 26 20.36 37.83 -17.55
C MET A 26 20.75 37.00 -16.32
N TRP A 27 21.25 37.63 -15.25
CA TRP A 27 21.69 36.94 -14.02
C TRP A 27 20.74 37.09 -12.82
N GLY A 28 19.55 37.67 -13.01
CA GLY A 28 18.66 38.07 -11.90
C GLY A 28 17.23 37.55 -11.93
N CYS A 29 16.92 36.47 -12.66
CA CYS A 29 15.58 35.87 -12.67
C CYS A 29 15.66 34.32 -12.60
N SER A 30 16.37 33.78 -11.62
CA SER A 30 16.24 32.37 -11.26
C SER A 30 15.30 32.30 -10.07
N ASP A 31 14.29 31.46 -10.14
CA ASP A 31 13.51 31.11 -8.96
C ASP A 31 14.44 30.38 -7.98
N ASP A 32 14.36 30.70 -6.69
CA ASP A 32 15.07 29.99 -5.63
C ASP A 32 14.20 28.82 -5.19
N VAL A 33 14.71 27.60 -5.34
CA VAL A 33 13.98 26.37 -4.99
C VAL A 33 14.72 25.68 -3.86
N SER A 34 14.10 25.64 -2.69
CA SER A 34 14.56 24.84 -1.56
C SER A 34 13.71 23.57 -1.44
N PHE A 35 14.38 22.43 -1.25
CA PHE A 35 13.71 21.14 -1.08
C PHE A 35 14.30 20.42 0.13
N GLU A 36 13.46 20.05 1.08
CA GLU A 36 13.87 19.33 2.27
C GLU A 36 12.96 18.15 2.58
N TRP A 37 13.58 16.99 2.81
CA TRP A 37 12.90 15.86 3.45
C TRP A 37 12.81 16.11 4.95
N GLU A 38 11.64 15.89 5.55
CA GLU A 38 11.47 15.90 6.99
C GLU A 38 12.47 14.95 7.67
N ARG A 39 12.97 15.29 8.86
CA ARG A 39 13.94 14.43 9.55
C ARG A 39 13.34 13.11 10.02
N THR A 40 12.03 13.09 10.31
CA THR A 40 11.31 11.93 10.81
C THR A 40 10.43 11.29 9.73
N ARG A 41 10.10 10.02 9.94
CA ARG A 41 9.11 9.28 9.15
C ARG A 41 7.79 9.30 9.90
N ARG A 42 6.67 9.27 9.17
CA ARG A 42 5.31 9.30 9.73
C ARG A 42 4.39 8.33 8.98
N ASN A 43 3.16 8.18 9.48
CA ASN A 43 2.13 7.29 8.93
C ASN A 43 2.55 5.82 8.91
N ALA A 44 3.28 5.40 9.94
CA ALA A 44 3.61 4.01 10.13
C ALA A 44 2.32 3.20 10.39
N LYS A 45 2.15 2.09 9.69
CA LYS A 45 0.99 1.20 9.82
C LYS A 45 1.37 -0.26 9.57
N VAL A 46 0.66 -1.18 10.21
CA VAL A 46 0.77 -2.63 9.93
C VAL A 46 0.22 -2.92 8.53
N ILE A 47 1.01 -3.64 7.73
CA ILE A 47 0.67 -4.05 6.35
C ILE A 47 0.34 -5.54 6.29
N GLY A 48 0.95 -6.33 7.17
CA GLY A 48 0.82 -7.78 7.16
C GLY A 48 1.57 -8.45 8.30
N PHE A 49 1.33 -9.74 8.46
CA PHE A 49 1.99 -10.61 9.43
C PHE A 49 2.75 -11.70 8.68
N VAL A 50 3.94 -12.06 9.18
CA VAL A 50 4.79 -13.08 8.58
C VAL A 50 4.98 -14.17 9.62
N ASP A 51 4.59 -15.39 9.25
CA ASP A 51 4.51 -16.50 10.18
C ASP A 51 3.76 -16.09 11.47
N ASP A 52 4.19 -16.64 12.61
CA ASP A 52 3.52 -16.44 13.89
C ASP A 52 4.13 -15.33 14.75
N SER A 53 5.22 -14.68 14.34
CA SER A 53 6.02 -13.82 15.22
C SER A 53 6.47 -12.50 14.61
N LEU A 54 6.30 -12.29 13.31
CA LEU A 54 6.78 -11.10 12.63
C LEU A 54 5.65 -10.24 12.06
N VAL A 55 5.87 -8.94 12.03
CA VAL A 55 4.93 -7.95 11.49
C VAL A 55 5.64 -7.05 10.48
N MET A 56 4.98 -6.81 9.36
CA MET A 56 5.41 -5.84 8.34
C MET A 56 4.78 -4.48 8.65
N VAL A 57 5.62 -3.46 8.82
CA VAL A 57 5.21 -2.07 9.06
C VAL A 57 5.70 -1.20 7.91
N GLY A 58 4.78 -0.43 7.33
CA GLY A 58 5.08 0.52 6.25
C GLY A 58 4.94 1.95 6.72
N ASP A 59 5.89 2.81 6.38
CA ASP A 59 5.87 4.25 6.68
C ASP A 59 6.35 5.11 5.49
N TYR A 60 6.21 6.43 5.61
CA TYR A 60 6.63 7.40 4.59
C TYR A 60 7.51 8.50 5.19
N ARG A 61 8.30 9.14 4.32
CA ARG A 61 8.99 10.39 4.63
C ARG A 61 8.27 11.54 3.93
N PHE A 62 8.03 12.61 4.65
CA PHE A 62 7.40 13.81 4.10
C PHE A 62 8.46 14.78 3.58
N TRP A 63 8.09 15.63 2.66
CA TRP A 63 8.95 16.68 2.12
C TRP A 63 8.18 17.98 1.96
N LEU A 64 8.93 19.08 1.99
CA LEU A 64 8.49 20.43 1.69
C LEU A 64 9.43 21.00 0.61
N GLU A 65 8.84 21.56 -0.43
CA GLU A 65 9.51 22.33 -1.47
C GLU A 65 8.98 23.75 -1.42
N VAL A 66 9.87 24.73 -1.34
CA VAL A 66 9.53 26.16 -1.37
C VAL A 66 10.20 26.76 -2.60
N THR A 67 9.40 27.36 -3.47
CA THR A 67 9.85 28.08 -4.66
C THR A 67 9.55 29.56 -4.48
N GLU A 68 10.60 30.36 -4.38
CA GLU A 68 10.54 31.82 -4.39
C GLU A 68 10.88 32.32 -5.80
N SER A 69 9.88 32.83 -6.50
CA SER A 69 10.05 33.28 -7.87
C SER A 69 10.49 34.74 -7.93
N TRP A 70 11.22 35.09 -8.98
CA TRP A 70 11.76 36.45 -9.17
C TRP A 70 10.68 37.57 -9.24
N ASN A 71 9.44 37.20 -9.54
CA ASN A 71 8.27 38.11 -9.60
C ASN A 71 7.57 38.28 -8.24
N GLY A 72 8.11 37.71 -7.16
CA GLY A 72 7.51 37.73 -5.82
C GLY A 72 6.43 36.66 -5.59
N GLU A 73 6.29 35.71 -6.51
CA GLU A 73 5.44 34.53 -6.31
C GLU A 73 6.12 33.55 -5.33
N HIS A 74 5.36 33.11 -4.33
CA HIS A 74 5.80 32.18 -3.29
C HIS A 74 4.93 30.93 -3.38
N LEU A 75 5.54 29.80 -3.71
CA LEU A 75 4.87 28.52 -3.81
C LEU A 75 5.45 27.55 -2.78
N GLU A 76 4.58 26.98 -1.96
CA GLU A 76 4.91 25.90 -1.04
C GLU A 76 4.20 24.63 -1.49
N GLU A 77 4.98 23.62 -1.84
CA GLU A 77 4.47 22.28 -2.12
C GLU A 77 4.93 21.32 -1.03
N SER A 78 4.03 20.46 -0.57
CA SER A 78 4.40 19.39 0.35
C SER A 78 3.85 18.06 -0.13
N GLY A 79 4.53 17.00 0.25
CA GLY A 79 4.14 15.67 -0.14
C GLY A 79 4.70 14.60 0.78
N ALA A 80 4.29 13.37 0.51
CA ALA A 80 4.86 12.17 1.08
C ALA A 80 5.58 11.41 -0.03
N GLY A 81 6.67 10.75 0.31
CA GLY A 81 7.43 9.87 -0.57
C GLY A 81 8.32 8.96 0.26
N ASN A 82 9.36 8.45 -0.38
CA ASN A 82 10.37 7.60 0.25
C ASN A 82 9.78 6.50 1.17
N PRO A 83 8.85 5.67 0.66
CA PRO A 83 8.21 4.65 1.47
C PRO A 83 9.25 3.65 1.98
N ARG A 84 9.07 3.21 3.22
CA ARG A 84 9.92 2.21 3.86
C ARG A 84 9.07 1.06 4.38
N LEU A 85 9.50 -0.16 4.09
CA LEU A 85 8.94 -1.38 4.64
C LEU A 85 9.93 -1.94 5.65
N CYS A 86 9.48 -2.20 6.86
CA CYS A 86 10.27 -2.77 7.93
C CYS A 86 9.57 -4.01 8.52
N VAL A 87 10.36 -4.96 8.98
CA VAL A 87 9.90 -6.19 9.63
C VAL A 87 10.36 -6.18 11.08
N TYR A 88 9.42 -6.36 12.00
CA TYR A 88 9.66 -6.39 13.43
C TYR A 88 9.13 -7.68 14.06
N ASN A 89 9.66 -8.04 15.22
CA ASN A 89 9.13 -9.15 16.01
C ASN A 89 8.08 -8.67 17.01
N TYR A 90 6.80 -8.82 16.68
CA TYR A 90 5.71 -8.27 17.49
C TYR A 90 5.49 -8.99 18.83
N ARG A 91 6.21 -10.08 19.08
CA ARG A 91 6.13 -10.83 20.35
C ARG A 91 7.11 -10.33 21.40
N VAL A 92 8.13 -9.56 21.03
CA VAL A 92 9.15 -9.06 21.95
C VAL A 92 9.76 -7.77 21.44
N GLN A 93 10.02 -6.82 22.35
CA GLN A 93 10.74 -5.60 22.01
C GLN A 93 12.20 -5.92 21.66
N GLU A 94 12.54 -5.73 20.39
CA GLU A 94 13.92 -5.76 19.90
C GLU A 94 14.44 -4.32 19.72
N GLU A 95 15.77 -4.17 19.66
CA GLU A 95 16.44 -2.90 19.33
C GLU A 95 16.32 -2.60 17.83
N GLY A 96 15.10 -2.27 17.42
CA GLY A 96 14.77 -1.92 16.04
C GLY A 96 14.29 -3.10 15.18
N PRO A 97 14.12 -2.85 13.88
CA PRO A 97 13.60 -3.84 12.94
C PRO A 97 14.65 -4.89 12.57
N ARG A 98 14.21 -6.13 12.37
CA ARG A 98 15.04 -7.22 11.85
C ARG A 98 15.47 -7.01 10.41
N TRP A 99 14.65 -6.28 9.66
CA TRP A 99 14.91 -5.93 8.27
C TRP A 99 14.16 -4.66 7.91
N CYS A 100 14.78 -3.81 7.08
CA CYS A 100 14.09 -2.69 6.44
C CYS A 100 14.65 -2.47 5.03
N ASP A 101 13.79 -1.96 4.16
CA ASP A 101 14.16 -1.43 2.85
C ASP A 101 13.32 -0.20 2.51
N SER A 102 13.80 0.65 1.60
CA SER A 102 13.13 1.89 1.21
C SER A 102 13.24 2.16 -0.29
N VAL A 103 12.18 2.68 -0.89
CA VAL A 103 12.19 3.13 -2.28
C VAL A 103 12.50 4.62 -2.32
N ALA A 104 13.47 5.03 -3.14
CA ALA A 104 13.71 6.45 -3.37
C ALA A 104 12.72 6.99 -4.41
N GLU A 105 11.59 7.51 -3.94
CA GLU A 105 10.58 8.20 -4.77
C GLU A 105 10.14 9.52 -4.12
N ARG A 106 9.92 10.57 -4.93
CA ARG A 106 9.43 11.86 -4.43
C ARG A 106 7.97 11.75 -3.98
N ASN A 107 7.13 11.08 -4.77
CA ASN A 107 5.69 11.05 -4.54
C ASN A 107 5.25 9.69 -3.99
N ASN A 108 4.29 9.71 -3.08
CA ASN A 108 3.66 8.54 -2.52
C ASN A 108 2.93 7.80 -3.63
N SER A 109 3.50 6.67 -4.03
CA SER A 109 2.94 5.86 -5.09
C SER A 109 2.07 4.71 -4.56
N GLY A 110 1.70 4.73 -3.27
CA GLY A 110 0.72 3.80 -2.71
C GLY A 110 1.23 2.35 -2.64
N TRP A 111 2.44 2.14 -2.11
CA TRP A 111 3.06 0.82 -1.95
C TRP A 111 2.36 -0.10 -0.95
N PHE A 112 1.56 0.46 -0.05
CA PHE A 112 1.01 -0.23 1.12
C PHE A 112 -0.50 -0.48 1.00
N GLY A 113 -0.91 -1.23 -0.02
CA GLY A 113 -2.29 -1.66 -0.26
C GLY A 113 -2.70 -2.88 0.57
N GLY A 114 -1.76 -3.78 0.84
CA GLY A 114 -1.96 -4.92 1.74
C GLY A 114 -0.94 -6.02 1.52
N GLN A 115 -1.24 -7.21 2.05
CA GLN A 115 -0.39 -8.39 1.95
C GLN A 115 -0.95 -9.39 0.93
N LEU A 116 -0.09 -9.92 0.04
CA LEU A 116 -0.42 -11.02 -0.90
C LEU A 116 -0.15 -12.39 -0.30
N THR A 117 1.03 -12.52 0.32
CA THR A 117 1.57 -13.74 0.93
C THR A 117 2.43 -13.33 2.13
N ASP A 118 2.90 -14.29 2.91
CA ASP A 118 3.75 -14.04 4.09
C ASP A 118 4.95 -13.13 3.83
N SER A 119 5.55 -13.18 2.64
CA SER A 119 6.73 -12.36 2.34
C SER A 119 6.50 -11.21 1.37
N ILE A 120 5.29 -11.03 0.84
CA ILE A 120 5.02 -10.12 -0.28
C ILE A 120 3.85 -9.20 0.03
N ILE A 121 4.08 -7.90 -0.07
CA ILE A 121 3.03 -6.87 -0.05
C ILE A 121 2.72 -6.37 -1.45
N TRP A 122 1.54 -5.77 -1.59
CA TRP A 122 1.08 -5.16 -2.83
C TRP A 122 0.66 -3.71 -2.64
N GLY A 123 0.71 -2.97 -3.75
CA GLY A 123 0.24 -1.59 -3.84
C GLY A 123 -0.09 -1.17 -5.28
N GLY A 124 -0.37 0.12 -5.46
CA GLY A 124 -0.75 0.72 -6.74
C GLY A 124 -2.26 0.71 -7.02
N ASP A 125 -2.65 1.18 -8.21
CA ASP A 125 -4.05 1.46 -8.56
C ASP A 125 -4.77 0.35 -9.34
N PHE A 126 -4.08 -0.75 -9.71
CA PHE A 126 -4.60 -1.89 -10.47
C PHE A 126 -5.35 -1.52 -11.76
N THR A 127 -5.26 -0.27 -12.22
CA THR A 127 -5.88 0.17 -13.47
C THR A 127 -5.03 -0.22 -14.66
N ALA A 128 -3.71 -0.14 -14.49
CA ALA A 128 -2.72 -0.54 -15.48
C ALA A 128 -1.51 -1.26 -14.86
N LYS A 129 -1.23 -1.04 -13.58
CA LYS A 129 -0.05 -1.57 -12.91
C LYS A 129 -0.35 -2.01 -11.49
N MET A 130 0.45 -2.96 -11.03
CA MET A 130 0.53 -3.37 -9.63
C MET A 130 1.97 -3.23 -9.16
N ARG A 131 2.12 -2.84 -7.90
CA ARG A 131 3.40 -2.78 -7.21
C ARG A 131 3.54 -3.98 -6.31
N MET A 132 4.71 -4.60 -6.33
CA MET A 132 5.04 -5.74 -5.48
C MET A 132 6.34 -5.48 -4.75
N TRP A 133 6.36 -5.79 -3.46
CA TRP A 133 7.55 -5.69 -2.62
C TRP A 133 7.66 -6.95 -1.79
N LYS A 134 8.64 -7.79 -2.14
CA LYS A 134 8.99 -8.99 -1.39
C LYS A 134 10.12 -8.68 -0.42
N ILE A 135 10.01 -9.17 0.81
CA ILE A 135 11.07 -9.02 1.83
C ILE A 135 12.38 -9.59 1.28
N GLY A 136 13.46 -8.80 1.37
CA GLY A 136 14.79 -9.17 0.88
C GLY A 136 14.99 -9.01 -0.62
N GLU A 137 13.99 -8.57 -1.38
CA GLU A 137 14.08 -8.32 -2.83
C GLU A 137 13.76 -6.87 -3.17
N ARG A 138 14.21 -6.43 -4.35
CA ARG A 138 13.92 -5.08 -4.82
C ARG A 138 12.44 -4.92 -5.18
N PRO A 139 11.80 -3.81 -4.75
CA PRO A 139 10.46 -3.44 -5.17
C PRO A 139 10.37 -3.31 -6.68
N HIS A 140 9.26 -3.76 -7.26
CA HIS A 140 9.07 -3.66 -8.71
C HIS A 140 7.60 -3.45 -9.07
N GLU A 141 7.39 -2.89 -10.26
CA GLU A 141 6.07 -2.72 -10.87
C GLU A 141 5.85 -3.77 -11.94
N ILE A 142 4.65 -4.35 -11.98
CA ILE A 142 4.19 -5.18 -13.08
C ILE A 142 3.04 -4.48 -13.80
N ALA A 143 3.14 -4.40 -15.12
CA ALA A 143 2.00 -4.00 -15.95
C ALA A 143 0.97 -5.12 -15.95
N LEU A 144 -0.31 -4.78 -15.80
CA LEU A 144 -1.42 -5.71 -15.73
C LEU A 144 -2.32 -5.60 -16.96
N ALA A 145 -2.54 -6.73 -17.63
CA ALA A 145 -3.58 -6.86 -18.63
C ALA A 145 -4.93 -7.10 -17.93
N ARG A 146 -5.92 -6.23 -18.16
CA ARG A 146 -7.25 -6.34 -17.52
C ARG A 146 -8.26 -6.92 -18.49
N ARG A 147 -8.84 -8.06 -18.14
CA ARG A 147 -9.84 -8.77 -18.96
C ARG A 147 -11.13 -8.94 -18.20
N VAL A 148 -12.24 -8.99 -18.92
CA VAL A 148 -13.54 -9.33 -18.35
C VAL A 148 -13.95 -10.66 -18.98
N GLU A 149 -14.32 -11.62 -18.15
CA GLU A 149 -14.74 -12.96 -18.54
C GLU A 149 -16.13 -13.27 -17.98
N ASP A 150 -16.65 -14.47 -18.30
CA ASP A 150 -17.92 -14.99 -17.79
C ASP A 150 -19.15 -14.12 -18.08
N GLY A 151 -19.08 -13.30 -19.13
CA GLY A 151 -20.17 -12.44 -19.59
C GLY A 151 -20.61 -11.37 -18.59
N CYS A 152 -19.83 -11.14 -17.53
CA CYS A 152 -20.11 -10.06 -16.59
C CYS A 152 -19.68 -8.70 -17.15
N SER A 153 -20.12 -7.63 -16.50
CA SER A 153 -19.93 -6.26 -16.92
C SER A 153 -19.28 -5.44 -15.81
N GLY A 154 -18.43 -4.52 -16.22
CA GLY A 154 -17.76 -3.59 -15.32
C GLY A 154 -16.46 -4.13 -14.72
N LYS A 155 -15.64 -3.18 -14.28
CA LYS A 155 -14.43 -3.41 -13.51
C LYS A 155 -14.59 -2.61 -12.22
N PHE A 156 -14.15 -3.16 -11.09
CA PHE A 156 -14.19 -2.46 -9.81
C PHE A 156 -12.78 -2.12 -9.31
N LYS A 157 -12.71 -1.19 -8.36
CA LYS A 157 -11.48 -0.86 -7.64
C LYS A 157 -11.14 -2.02 -6.70
N ILE A 158 -9.90 -2.49 -6.76
CA ILE A 158 -9.42 -3.54 -5.87
C ILE A 158 -9.06 -2.93 -4.51
N THR A 159 -9.58 -3.51 -3.45
CA THR A 159 -9.32 -3.12 -2.06
C THR A 159 -8.77 -4.27 -1.22
N SER A 160 -8.97 -5.52 -1.65
CA SER A 160 -8.39 -6.72 -1.01
C SER A 160 -7.85 -7.69 -2.06
N ILE A 161 -6.71 -8.30 -1.76
CA ILE A 161 -6.12 -9.39 -2.55
C ILE A 161 -5.65 -10.48 -1.59
N LYS A 162 -6.03 -11.73 -1.86
CA LYS A 162 -5.65 -12.91 -1.08
C LYS A 162 -5.27 -14.07 -1.98
N GLN A 163 -4.52 -15.04 -1.46
CA GLN A 163 -4.25 -16.27 -2.18
C GLN A 163 -5.55 -16.98 -2.60
N TRP A 164 -5.49 -17.63 -3.76
CA TRP A 164 -6.62 -18.31 -4.38
C TRP A 164 -6.20 -19.62 -5.05
N LEU A 165 -7.18 -20.32 -5.59
CA LEU A 165 -7.02 -21.63 -6.21
C LEU A 165 -5.99 -21.61 -7.34
N ASN A 166 -5.34 -22.75 -7.57
CA ASN A 166 -4.36 -22.95 -8.65
C ASN A 166 -3.18 -21.97 -8.62
N GLY A 167 -2.77 -21.52 -7.43
CA GLY A 167 -1.64 -20.60 -7.27
C GLY A 167 -1.91 -19.17 -7.76
N THR A 168 -3.19 -18.81 -7.94
CA THR A 168 -3.61 -17.45 -8.32
C THR A 168 -3.99 -16.64 -7.08
N PHE A 169 -4.48 -15.41 -7.28
CA PHE A 169 -4.96 -14.56 -6.19
C PHE A 169 -6.38 -14.05 -6.48
N ILE A 170 -7.24 -14.01 -5.48
CA ILE A 170 -8.56 -13.41 -5.56
C ILE A 170 -8.42 -11.94 -5.21
N ALA A 171 -8.92 -11.07 -6.08
CA ALA A 171 -8.94 -9.63 -5.92
C ALA A 171 -10.40 -9.16 -5.82
N ARG A 172 -10.71 -8.40 -4.77
CA ARG A 172 -12.07 -7.95 -4.42
C ARG A 172 -12.11 -6.44 -4.20
N GLY A 173 -13.28 -5.86 -4.39
CA GLY A 173 -13.62 -4.51 -3.94
C GLY A 173 -14.58 -4.56 -2.74
N ASP A 174 -14.82 -3.42 -2.09
CA ASP A 174 -15.52 -3.33 -0.78
C ASP A 174 -16.94 -3.93 -0.73
N LYS A 175 -17.57 -4.20 -1.88
CA LYS A 175 -18.86 -4.92 -1.97
C LYS A 175 -18.95 -5.78 -3.24
N SER A 176 -17.82 -6.14 -3.86
CA SER A 176 -17.85 -6.73 -5.19
C SER A 176 -18.57 -8.08 -5.21
N LEU A 177 -18.42 -8.90 -4.18
CA LEU A 177 -19.05 -10.23 -4.11
C LEU A 177 -20.59 -10.17 -4.18
N ASN A 178 -21.17 -9.10 -3.64
CA ASN A 178 -22.61 -8.90 -3.50
C ASN A 178 -23.29 -8.22 -4.70
N VAL A 179 -22.54 -7.92 -5.75
CA VAL A 179 -23.09 -7.25 -6.93
C VAL A 179 -24.14 -8.14 -7.61
N GLU A 180 -25.32 -7.57 -7.87
CA GLU A 180 -26.43 -8.24 -8.54
C GLU A 180 -26.44 -7.97 -10.05
N GLY A 181 -27.32 -8.68 -10.77
CA GLY A 181 -27.45 -8.54 -12.22
C GLY A 181 -26.22 -9.03 -12.97
N ASP A 182 -25.79 -8.28 -13.98
CA ASP A 182 -24.67 -8.67 -14.85
C ASP A 182 -23.32 -8.14 -14.38
N GLY A 183 -23.19 -7.63 -13.15
CA GLY A 183 -21.92 -7.10 -12.66
C GLY A 183 -20.90 -8.19 -12.31
N CYS A 184 -19.60 -7.90 -12.53
CA CYS A 184 -18.53 -8.80 -12.08
C CYS A 184 -18.39 -8.79 -10.56
N GLN A 185 -18.23 -9.97 -9.96
CA GLN A 185 -18.29 -10.15 -8.50
C GLN A 185 -16.91 -10.24 -7.85
N TYR A 186 -15.93 -10.78 -8.56
CA TYR A 186 -14.55 -10.85 -8.11
C TYR A 186 -13.61 -10.78 -9.30
N ALA A 187 -12.31 -10.72 -9.03
CA ALA A 187 -11.29 -10.86 -10.05
C ALA A 187 -10.24 -11.90 -9.63
N VAL A 188 -9.65 -12.55 -10.61
CA VAL A 188 -8.50 -13.44 -10.44
C VAL A 188 -7.27 -12.73 -10.97
N LEU A 189 -6.29 -12.52 -10.10
CA LEU A 189 -4.97 -12.04 -10.43
C LEU A 189 -4.04 -13.24 -10.62
N ASP A 190 -3.52 -13.39 -11.83
CA ASP A 190 -2.43 -14.28 -12.15
C ASP A 190 -1.16 -13.44 -12.34
N THR A 191 -0.22 -13.60 -11.42
CA THR A 191 1.05 -12.86 -11.38
C THR A 191 2.06 -13.37 -12.42
N MET A 192 1.96 -14.63 -12.84
CA MET A 192 2.84 -15.22 -13.85
C MET A 192 2.47 -14.71 -15.25
N THR A 193 1.17 -14.71 -15.57
CA THR A 193 0.67 -14.16 -16.84
C THR A 193 0.39 -12.67 -16.79
N ARG A 194 0.53 -12.03 -15.61
CA ARG A 194 0.31 -10.61 -15.35
C ARG A 194 -1.08 -10.14 -15.80
N THR A 195 -2.08 -10.98 -15.53
CA THR A 195 -3.45 -10.74 -15.96
C THR A 195 -4.36 -10.61 -14.74
N LEU A 196 -5.25 -9.61 -14.78
CA LEU A 196 -6.33 -9.43 -13.83
C LEU A 196 -7.66 -9.69 -14.57
N MET A 197 -8.28 -10.82 -14.29
CA MET A 197 -9.50 -11.30 -14.95
C MET A 197 -10.70 -11.05 -14.04
N PHE A 198 -11.64 -10.20 -14.45
CA PHE A 198 -12.89 -9.95 -13.74
C PHE A 198 -13.91 -11.02 -14.10
N LYS A 199 -14.52 -11.64 -13.09
CA LYS A 199 -15.32 -12.87 -13.21
C LYS A 199 -16.62 -12.77 -12.42
N ARG A 200 -17.55 -13.65 -12.79
CA ARG A 200 -18.76 -13.91 -12.01
C ARG A 200 -18.56 -15.13 -11.13
N LEU A 201 -19.22 -15.18 -9.97
CA LEU A 201 -19.22 -16.40 -9.16
C LEU A 201 -19.95 -17.50 -9.95
N ASP A 202 -19.27 -18.62 -10.15
CA ASP A 202 -19.91 -19.83 -10.64
C ASP A 202 -20.78 -20.48 -9.55
N GLU A 203 -21.59 -21.47 -9.93
CA GLU A 203 -22.49 -22.16 -8.99
C GLU A 203 -21.78 -22.73 -7.75
N ARG A 204 -20.51 -23.15 -7.88
CA ARG A 204 -19.75 -23.75 -6.77
C ARG A 204 -19.20 -22.71 -5.81
N LEU A 205 -19.09 -21.46 -6.25
CA LEU A 205 -18.58 -20.34 -5.46
C LEU A 205 -19.67 -19.37 -5.03
N LYS A 206 -20.93 -19.56 -5.43
CA LYS A 206 -22.03 -18.65 -5.05
C LYS A 206 -22.16 -18.44 -3.54
N TRP A 207 -21.87 -19.45 -2.75
CA TRP A 207 -21.92 -19.38 -1.29
C TRP A 207 -20.97 -18.33 -0.71
N ILE A 208 -19.89 -17.97 -1.40
CA ILE A 208 -18.96 -16.95 -0.90
C ILE A 208 -19.51 -15.52 -1.00
N LYS A 209 -20.68 -15.34 -1.63
CA LYS A 209 -21.35 -14.03 -1.75
C LYS A 209 -21.52 -13.36 -0.39
N ASP A 210 -21.84 -14.15 0.62
CA ASP A 210 -22.14 -13.66 1.98
C ASP A 210 -20.89 -13.50 2.86
N CYS A 211 -19.68 -13.68 2.30
CA CYS A 211 -18.43 -13.57 3.03
C CYS A 211 -17.87 -12.14 3.05
N ASP A 212 -17.42 -11.70 4.22
CA ASP A 212 -16.66 -10.46 4.38
C ASP A 212 -15.22 -10.61 3.92
N ASP A 213 -14.58 -11.75 4.19
CA ASP A 213 -13.27 -12.09 3.67
C ASP A 213 -13.16 -13.51 3.15
N VAL A 214 -12.35 -13.70 2.10
CA VAL A 214 -12.22 -14.99 1.41
C VAL A 214 -10.78 -15.21 0.96
N ARG A 215 -10.39 -16.48 0.97
CA ARG A 215 -9.12 -16.94 0.40
C ARG A 215 -9.16 -18.43 0.10
N ALA A 216 -8.13 -18.93 -0.55
CA ALA A 216 -7.86 -20.37 -0.60
C ALA A 216 -6.57 -20.72 0.17
N TRP A 217 -6.53 -21.96 0.67
CA TRP A 217 -5.30 -22.66 1.06
C TRP A 217 -5.30 -24.02 0.36
N GLY A 218 -4.34 -24.23 -0.54
CA GLY A 218 -4.36 -25.38 -1.43
C GLY A 218 -5.63 -25.37 -2.30
N ASP A 219 -6.41 -26.44 -2.21
CA ASP A 219 -7.65 -26.62 -2.97
C ASP A 219 -8.90 -26.20 -2.18
N ASP A 220 -8.75 -25.83 -0.91
CA ASP A 220 -9.85 -25.48 -0.01
C ASP A 220 -10.09 -23.96 0.00
N VAL A 221 -11.37 -23.57 -0.07
CA VAL A 221 -11.81 -22.17 0.02
C VAL A 221 -12.32 -21.87 1.41
N TYR A 222 -11.80 -20.79 1.98
CA TYR A 222 -12.12 -20.31 3.31
C TYR A 222 -12.83 -18.97 3.24
N CYS A 223 -13.83 -18.81 4.09
CA CYS A 223 -14.70 -17.66 4.16
C CYS A 223 -14.83 -17.21 5.62
N ILE A 224 -14.69 -15.90 5.84
CA ILE A 224 -15.00 -15.25 7.11
C ILE A 224 -16.33 -14.52 6.91
N ILE A 225 -17.27 -14.80 7.81
CA ILE A 225 -18.52 -14.06 7.94
C ILE A 225 -18.48 -13.36 9.29
N LEU A 226 -18.58 -12.03 9.27
CA LEU A 226 -18.60 -11.18 10.45
C LEU A 226 -20.05 -10.89 10.83
N ASP A 227 -20.40 -11.17 12.08
CA ASP A 227 -21.70 -10.82 12.65
C ASP A 227 -21.50 -9.80 13.77
N ASP A 228 -21.74 -8.54 13.42
CA ASP A 228 -21.64 -7.40 14.33
C ASP A 228 -22.79 -7.35 15.36
N GLU A 229 -23.94 -7.96 15.06
CA GLU A 229 -25.14 -7.88 15.91
C GLU A 229 -25.10 -8.91 17.04
N GLU A 230 -24.69 -10.15 16.75
CA GLU A 230 -24.62 -11.22 17.75
C GLU A 230 -23.20 -11.44 18.33
N GLY A 231 -22.20 -10.79 17.75
CA GLY A 231 -20.79 -10.98 18.12
C GLY A 231 -20.28 -12.41 17.86
N ASN A 232 -20.93 -13.13 16.95
CA ASN A 232 -20.63 -14.52 16.59
C ASN A 232 -20.18 -14.57 15.13
N SER A 233 -18.92 -14.29 14.86
CA SER A 233 -18.35 -14.49 13.52
C SER A 233 -17.99 -15.96 13.27
N PHE A 234 -18.05 -16.37 12.01
CA PHE A 234 -17.81 -17.74 11.57
C PHE A 234 -16.65 -17.82 10.58
N VAL A 235 -15.93 -18.93 10.62
CA VAL A 235 -14.99 -19.31 9.57
C VAL A 235 -15.53 -20.58 8.91
N LEU A 236 -15.86 -20.50 7.63
CA LEU A 236 -16.35 -21.63 6.84
C LEU A 236 -15.26 -22.13 5.90
N LYS A 237 -15.19 -23.44 5.73
CA LYS A 237 -14.39 -24.14 4.74
C LYS A 237 -15.34 -24.84 3.76
N ASN A 238 -15.16 -24.56 2.47
CA ASN A 238 -15.90 -25.17 1.37
C ASN A 238 -17.43 -25.22 1.60
N GLU A 239 -18.03 -24.08 1.95
CA GLU A 239 -19.47 -23.89 2.24
C GLU A 239 -19.99 -24.57 3.52
N LYS A 240 -19.54 -25.79 3.82
CA LYS A 240 -20.23 -26.68 4.77
C LYS A 240 -19.54 -26.82 6.12
N ASP A 241 -18.22 -26.74 6.14
CA ASP A 241 -17.44 -27.07 7.33
C ASP A 241 -17.16 -25.79 8.13
N THR A 242 -17.88 -25.61 9.24
CA THR A 242 -17.56 -24.53 10.18
C THR A 242 -16.33 -24.90 10.98
N ILE A 243 -15.29 -24.07 10.86
CA ILE A 243 -14.08 -24.20 11.66
C ILE A 243 -14.33 -23.55 13.02
N PRO A 244 -14.19 -24.28 14.13
CA PRO A 244 -14.33 -23.71 15.46
C PRO A 244 -13.34 -22.57 15.65
N THR A 245 -13.84 -21.40 16.01
CA THR A 245 -13.00 -20.27 16.38
C THR A 245 -12.73 -20.33 17.88
N PRO A 246 -11.46 -20.24 18.32
CA PRO A 246 -11.12 -20.36 19.73
C PRO A 246 -11.64 -19.17 20.57
N ARG A 247 -12.08 -18.10 19.90
CA ARG A 247 -12.54 -16.84 20.50
C ARG A 247 -13.64 -16.24 19.65
N LYS A 248 -14.62 -15.62 20.32
CA LYS A 248 -15.61 -14.77 19.64
C LYS A 248 -14.93 -13.56 19.01
N PHE A 249 -15.40 -13.17 17.85
CA PHE A 249 -14.95 -11.98 17.15
C PHE A 249 -16.09 -11.37 16.34
N ALA A 250 -15.97 -10.08 16.06
CA ALA A 250 -16.87 -9.30 15.18
C ALA A 250 -16.08 -8.51 14.12
N ILE A 251 -14.77 -8.34 14.34
CA ILE A 251 -13.88 -7.65 13.42
C ILE A 251 -12.74 -8.61 13.08
N GLY A 252 -12.36 -8.70 11.82
CA GLY A 252 -11.31 -9.62 11.42
C GLY A 252 -11.07 -9.67 9.92
N GLY A 253 -10.21 -10.61 9.53
CA GLY A 253 -9.83 -10.80 8.13
C GLY A 253 -8.58 -11.67 8.01
N PHE A 254 -8.29 -12.13 6.81
CA PHE A 254 -7.05 -12.83 6.49
C PHE A 254 -5.90 -11.83 6.27
N TRP A 255 -4.71 -12.17 6.75
CA TRP A 255 -3.49 -11.35 6.65
C TRP A 255 -2.28 -12.25 6.35
N GLY A 256 -1.91 -12.38 5.07
CA GLY A 256 -0.93 -13.41 4.69
C GLY A 256 -1.54 -14.76 5.03
N ASP A 257 -0.80 -15.63 5.69
CA ASP A 257 -1.23 -16.94 6.22
C ASP A 257 -1.78 -16.86 7.66
N MET A 258 -1.93 -15.64 8.18
CA MET A 258 -2.54 -15.38 9.49
C MET A 258 -3.98 -14.91 9.34
N ILE A 259 -4.74 -15.02 10.43
CA ILE A 259 -6.10 -14.48 10.55
C ILE A 259 -6.15 -13.56 11.76
N LYS A 260 -6.74 -12.37 11.58
CA LYS A 260 -7.02 -11.45 12.68
C LYS A 260 -8.42 -11.73 13.19
N MET A 261 -8.54 -12.02 14.48
CA MET A 261 -9.80 -12.24 15.19
C MET A 261 -9.92 -11.25 16.34
N SER A 262 -10.67 -10.16 16.12
CA SER A 262 -10.69 -8.98 16.97
C SER A 262 -9.28 -8.42 17.16
N GLY A 263 -8.70 -8.56 18.35
CA GLY A 263 -7.31 -8.19 18.59
C GLY A 263 -6.32 -9.35 18.43
N ASN A 264 -6.76 -10.60 18.35
CA ASN A 264 -5.86 -11.74 18.35
C ASN A 264 -5.34 -12.01 16.93
N ILE A 265 -4.06 -12.35 16.84
CA ILE A 265 -3.44 -12.84 15.60
C ILE A 265 -3.36 -14.36 15.70
N CYS A 266 -3.98 -15.06 14.77
CA CYS A 266 -4.10 -16.51 14.83
C CYS A 266 -3.53 -17.14 13.56
N SER A 267 -2.89 -18.30 13.70
CA SER A 267 -2.53 -19.16 12.59
C SER A 267 -3.66 -20.16 12.33
N MET A 268 -3.74 -20.68 11.11
CA MET A 268 -4.72 -21.69 10.75
C MET A 268 -4.02 -22.91 10.13
N ASN A 269 -4.29 -24.08 10.68
CA ASN A 269 -3.80 -25.37 10.20
C ASN A 269 -5.01 -26.19 9.74
N SER A 270 -5.30 -26.17 8.43
CA SER A 270 -6.40 -26.84 7.70
C SER A 270 -7.81 -26.81 8.32
N ASP A 271 -7.96 -27.32 9.54
CA ASP A 271 -9.20 -27.53 10.28
C ASP A 271 -9.15 -27.00 11.74
N GLU A 272 -8.03 -26.39 12.15
CA GLU A 272 -7.86 -25.78 13.48
C GLU A 272 -7.31 -24.35 13.38
N ILE A 273 -7.82 -23.46 14.25
CA ILE A 273 -7.34 -22.08 14.39
C ILE A 273 -6.69 -21.94 15.77
N ILE A 274 -5.42 -21.53 15.78
CA ILE A 274 -4.63 -21.36 16.99
C ILE A 274 -4.26 -19.89 17.11
N CYS A 275 -4.70 -19.25 18.19
CA CYS A 275 -4.43 -17.84 18.42
C CYS A 275 -3.20 -17.61 19.27
N SER A 276 -2.39 -16.63 18.86
CA SER A 276 -1.36 -16.03 19.69
C SER A 276 -1.99 -15.47 20.98
N ASP A 277 -1.19 -15.46 22.04
CA ASP A 277 -1.50 -14.76 23.30
C ASP A 277 -1.16 -13.25 23.22
N VAL A 278 -0.50 -12.83 22.14
CA VAL A 278 -0.26 -11.44 21.81
C VAL A 278 -1.42 -10.83 21.02
N ILE A 279 -1.87 -9.65 21.46
CA ILE A 279 -3.03 -8.92 20.97
C ILE A 279 -2.61 -7.62 20.28
N TRP A 280 -3.20 -7.34 19.12
CA TRP A 280 -3.09 -6.10 18.35
C TRP A 280 -4.47 -5.50 18.03
N TYR A 281 -4.78 -4.34 18.62
CA TYR A 281 -6.08 -3.70 18.47
C TYR A 281 -6.32 -2.99 17.12
N GLY A 282 -5.34 -2.97 16.22
CA GLY A 282 -5.52 -2.43 14.85
C GLY A 282 -5.13 -0.95 14.67
N ASN A 283 -5.25 -0.14 15.71
CA ASN A 283 -5.14 1.32 15.61
C ASN A 283 -3.76 1.87 15.99
N GLU A 284 -2.92 1.03 16.60
CA GLU A 284 -1.62 1.41 17.12
C GLU A 284 -0.58 0.39 16.68
N LEU A 285 0.69 0.79 16.68
CA LEU A 285 1.82 -0.13 16.51
C LEU A 285 2.23 -0.75 17.85
N ARG A 286 1.23 -1.14 18.66
CA ARG A 286 1.42 -1.71 19.99
C ARG A 286 0.82 -3.11 20.08
N PHE A 287 1.57 -3.98 20.74
CA PHE A 287 1.25 -5.38 20.92
C PHE A 287 1.27 -5.71 22.40
N TYR A 288 0.25 -6.44 22.85
CA TYR A 288 0.01 -6.68 24.27
C TYR A 288 -0.03 -8.17 24.58
N GLN A 289 0.60 -8.59 25.67
CA GLN A 289 0.50 -9.93 26.23
C GLN A 289 0.16 -9.81 27.71
N ASN A 290 -0.94 -10.43 28.17
CA ASN A 290 -1.41 -10.30 29.55
C ASN A 290 -1.53 -8.83 30.02
N ASP A 291 -2.18 -7.99 29.20
CA ASP A 291 -2.39 -6.54 29.41
C ASP A 291 -1.11 -5.69 29.53
N LYS A 292 0.05 -6.25 29.20
CA LYS A 292 1.33 -5.54 29.17
C LYS A 292 1.79 -5.36 27.73
N CYS A 293 2.21 -4.14 27.39
CA CYS A 293 2.85 -3.87 26.11
C CYS A 293 4.16 -4.69 26.04
N VAL A 294 4.26 -5.57 25.04
CA VAL A 294 5.45 -6.39 24.77
C VAL A 294 6.28 -5.87 23.61
N ALA A 295 5.65 -5.10 22.71
CA ALA A 295 6.33 -4.45 21.60
C ALA A 295 5.59 -3.18 21.15
N GLU A 296 6.35 -2.12 20.85
CA GLU A 296 5.88 -0.85 20.30
C GLU A 296 6.87 -0.33 19.22
N TYR A 297 6.35 0.21 18.11
CA TYR A 297 7.15 0.69 16.96
C TYR A 297 6.74 2.06 16.46
#